data_AF-A0A8S3GWG5-F1
#
_entry.id   AF-A0A8S3GWG5-F1
#
_cell.length_a   1.000
_cell.length_b   1.000
_cell.length_c   1.000
_cell.angle_alpha   90.00
_cell.angle_beta   90.00
_cell.angle_gamma   90.00
#
_symmetry.space_group_name_H-M   'P 1'
#
loop_
_entity.id
_entity.type
_entity.pdbx_description
1 polymer ?
#
loop_
_entity_poly.entity_id
_entity_poly.type
_entity_poly.pdbx_seq_one_letter_code
_entity_poly.pdbx_strand_id
1 'polypeptide(L)'
;QNLSTETVTIPVSEIEEIFKQIAETLQNVAKNEYQFINSCKEFFQFEEPKKVQFNEAGDCGYIVPIKNSIKQFLNKPDVINLLITNKNETISSTKRDTDLLLTYRDGVAASSNKLLHKNKSSFLLQLYSDDISVTNPLGPKKDEKKLSLFYYIIDDMPPIVRSLLSSIGFLGICLTKFLSNTTYRRKFFETMINDLNTLQTEGLIVSTSTERLYFTLNLIAADNLAANDYGGFQKNFSNGYFCRMCYMSYALRSIPITDISFRLRSEESHEQHLQKALQSNDFIFGIQRQSDFSSLIGFHPIKSLPFDIMHDFSEGKQY
;
A
#
# COMPACT_ATOMS: atom_id res chain seq x y z
N GLN A 1 -19.93 -49.65 10.15
CA GLN A 1 -20.60 -49.02 9.00
C GLN A 1 -19.55 -48.81 7.93
N ASN A 2 -19.67 -49.54 6.81
CA ASN A 2 -18.71 -49.51 5.71
C ASN A 2 -18.81 -48.16 4.99
N LEU A 3 -17.73 -47.38 5.00
CA LEU A 3 -17.54 -46.26 4.07
C LEU A 3 -17.14 -46.85 2.72
N SER A 4 -18.12 -47.00 1.82
CA SER A 4 -17.86 -47.24 0.40
C SER A 4 -17.19 -46.00 -0.18
N THR A 5 -15.88 -46.07 -0.41
CA THR A 5 -15.18 -45.11 -1.26
C THR A 5 -15.63 -45.34 -2.70
N GLU A 6 -16.65 -44.59 -3.14
CA GLU A 6 -17.01 -44.52 -4.56
C GLU A 6 -15.84 -43.88 -5.32
N THR A 7 -15.10 -44.71 -6.05
CA THR A 7 -14.12 -44.25 -7.03
C THR A 7 -14.86 -43.58 -8.17
N VAL A 8 -14.84 -42.24 -8.19
CA VAL A 8 -15.31 -41.45 -9.34
C VAL A 8 -14.32 -41.64 -10.49
N THR A 9 -14.70 -42.45 -11.46
CA THR A 9 -13.96 -42.60 -12.72
C THR A 9 -14.38 -41.49 -13.68
N ILE A 10 -13.52 -40.50 -13.87
CA ILE A 10 -13.69 -39.45 -14.89
C ILE A 10 -13.25 -40.04 -16.25
N PRO A 11 -14.12 -40.06 -17.27
CA PRO A 11 -13.75 -40.51 -18.61
C PRO A 11 -12.62 -39.66 -19.17
N VAL A 12 -11.63 -40.31 -19.82
CA VAL A 12 -10.51 -39.62 -20.47
C VAL A 12 -11.00 -38.59 -21.49
N SER A 13 -12.10 -38.87 -22.20
CA SER A 13 -12.73 -37.94 -23.14
C SER A 13 -13.18 -36.63 -22.49
N GLU A 14 -13.62 -36.68 -21.23
CA GLU A 14 -14.07 -35.49 -20.49
C GLU A 14 -12.86 -34.62 -20.09
N ILE A 15 -11.74 -35.26 -19.76
CA ILE A 15 -10.45 -34.59 -19.52
C ILE A 15 -9.93 -33.95 -20.82
N GLU A 16 -9.99 -34.67 -21.95
CA GLU A 16 -9.58 -34.16 -23.26
C GLU A 16 -10.40 -32.96 -23.71
N GLU A 17 -11.71 -32.97 -23.48
CA GLU A 17 -12.61 -31.84 -23.76
C GLU A 17 -12.21 -30.61 -22.93
N ILE A 18 -11.92 -30.79 -21.63
CA ILE A 18 -11.44 -29.72 -20.74
C ILE A 18 -10.10 -29.15 -21.23
N PHE A 19 -9.13 -30.01 -21.58
CA PHE A 19 -7.84 -29.55 -22.09
C PHE A 19 -7.97 -28.82 -23.43
N LYS A 20 -8.86 -29.28 -24.30
CA LYS A 20 -9.16 -28.61 -25.57
C LYS A 20 -9.77 -27.23 -25.33
N GLN A 21 -10.74 -27.12 -24.42
CA GLN A 21 -11.31 -25.83 -24.03
C GLN A 21 -10.25 -24.91 -23.44
N ILE A 22 -9.39 -25.39 -22.54
CA ILE A 22 -8.27 -24.62 -21.98
C ILE A 22 -7.33 -24.15 -23.10
N ALA A 23 -6.95 -25.02 -24.03
CA ALA A 23 -6.05 -24.68 -25.13
C ALA A 23 -6.67 -23.64 -26.09
N GLU A 24 -7.96 -23.78 -26.40
CA GLU A 24 -8.70 -22.81 -27.21
C GLU A 24 -8.85 -21.45 -26.49
N THR A 25 -9.12 -21.46 -25.18
CA THR A 25 -9.14 -20.25 -24.36
C THR A 25 -7.76 -19.59 -24.35
N LEU A 26 -6.68 -20.34 -24.09
CA LEU A 26 -5.31 -19.81 -24.10
C LEU A 26 -4.92 -19.24 -25.47
N GLN A 27 -5.28 -19.90 -26.57
CA GLN A 27 -5.03 -19.40 -27.92
C GLN A 27 -5.82 -18.13 -28.24
N ASN A 28 -7.08 -18.05 -27.84
CA ASN A 28 -7.90 -16.85 -28.05
C ASN A 28 -7.41 -15.68 -27.19
N VAL A 29 -7.01 -15.96 -25.95
CA VAL A 29 -6.36 -14.99 -25.06
C VAL A 29 -5.05 -14.48 -25.68
N ALA A 30 -4.26 -15.32 -26.37
CA ALA A 30 -2.92 -14.95 -26.85
C ALA A 30 -2.84 -14.34 -28.27
N LYS A 31 -3.93 -14.27 -29.04
CA LYS A 31 -3.88 -13.91 -30.48
C LYS A 31 -3.49 -12.46 -30.76
N ASN A 32 -3.97 -11.51 -29.95
CA ASN A 32 -3.55 -10.10 -29.97
C ASN A 32 -4.02 -9.40 -28.70
N GLU A 33 -3.45 -8.23 -28.39
CA GLU A 33 -3.74 -7.47 -27.17
C GLU A 33 -5.23 -7.16 -27.00
N TYR A 34 -5.94 -6.81 -28.08
CA TYR A 34 -7.37 -6.52 -28.02
C TYR A 34 -8.19 -7.73 -27.58
N GLN A 35 -7.92 -8.90 -28.16
CA GLN A 35 -8.58 -10.16 -27.79
C GLN A 35 -8.18 -10.59 -26.37
N PHE A 36 -6.91 -10.46 -26.00
CA PHE A 36 -6.42 -10.70 -24.64
C PHE A 36 -7.20 -9.89 -23.61
N ILE A 37 -7.31 -8.57 -23.80
CA ILE A 37 -7.99 -7.67 -22.88
C ILE A 37 -9.49 -7.98 -22.82
N ASN A 38 -10.13 -8.27 -23.94
CA ASN A 38 -11.56 -8.65 -23.95
C ASN A 38 -11.81 -9.95 -23.20
N SER A 39 -10.97 -10.98 -23.41
CA SER A 39 -11.07 -12.21 -22.63
C SER A 39 -10.80 -11.96 -21.15
N CYS A 40 -9.85 -11.08 -20.80
CA CYS A 40 -9.63 -10.70 -19.40
C CYS A 40 -10.85 -10.02 -18.77
N LYS A 41 -11.54 -9.15 -19.51
CA LYS A 41 -12.79 -8.51 -19.07
C LYS A 41 -13.91 -9.53 -18.88
N GLU A 42 -14.04 -10.47 -19.82
CA GLU A 42 -15.08 -11.50 -19.81
C GLU A 42 -14.88 -12.51 -18.67
N PHE A 43 -13.70 -13.11 -18.57
CA PHE A 43 -13.45 -14.23 -17.67
C PHE A 43 -12.92 -13.83 -16.30
N PHE A 44 -12.15 -12.75 -16.21
CA PHE A 44 -11.50 -12.31 -14.97
C PHE A 44 -12.10 -11.01 -14.42
N GLN A 45 -13.17 -10.48 -15.03
CA GLN A 45 -13.78 -9.20 -14.65
C GLN A 45 -12.75 -8.06 -14.65
N PHE A 46 -11.71 -8.16 -15.46
CA PHE A 46 -10.62 -7.19 -15.51
C PHE A 46 -11.14 -5.77 -15.77
N GLU A 47 -10.65 -4.80 -15.01
CA GLU A 47 -10.90 -3.39 -15.23
C GLU A 47 -9.60 -2.69 -15.59
N GLU A 48 -9.64 -1.88 -16.64
CA GLU A 48 -8.46 -1.16 -17.10
C GLU A 48 -7.98 -0.13 -16.06
N PRO A 49 -6.66 0.02 -15.87
CA PRO A 49 -6.10 1.07 -15.03
C PRO A 49 -6.53 2.47 -15.47
N LYS A 50 -6.86 3.31 -14.49
CA LYS A 50 -7.15 4.73 -14.70
C LYS A 50 -5.87 5.43 -15.17
N LYS A 51 -5.88 5.97 -16.38
CA LYS A 51 -4.78 6.76 -16.94
C LYS A 51 -4.76 8.17 -16.35
N VAL A 52 -3.71 8.50 -15.63
CA VAL A 52 -3.44 9.86 -15.12
C VAL A 52 -2.52 10.56 -16.12
N GLN A 53 -3.10 11.38 -17.01
CA GLN A 53 -2.31 12.16 -17.96
C GLN A 53 -1.59 13.33 -17.28
N PHE A 54 -0.28 13.45 -17.50
CA PHE A 54 0.54 14.52 -16.96
C PHE A 54 0.65 15.69 -17.93
N ASN A 55 0.87 15.44 -19.22
CA ASN A 55 1.02 16.49 -20.22
C ASN A 55 0.34 16.14 -21.56
N GLU A 56 0.32 17.11 -22.47
CA GLU A 56 -0.23 16.97 -23.82
C GLU A 56 0.60 16.04 -24.72
N ALA A 57 1.89 15.86 -24.41
CA ALA A 57 2.79 14.96 -25.12
C ALA A 57 2.49 13.47 -24.88
N GLY A 58 1.53 13.15 -23.99
CA GLY A 58 1.04 11.80 -23.75
C GLY A 58 1.67 11.09 -22.54
N ASP A 59 2.56 11.76 -21.81
CA ASP A 59 3.14 11.20 -20.59
C ASP A 59 2.06 10.99 -19.54
N CYS A 60 2.09 9.83 -18.90
CA CYS A 60 1.04 9.43 -17.95
C CYS A 60 1.55 8.47 -16.88
N GLY A 61 0.75 8.35 -15.82
CA GLY A 61 0.80 7.26 -14.87
C GLY A 61 -0.49 6.45 -14.94
N TYR A 62 -0.49 5.29 -14.28
CA TYR A 62 -1.62 4.37 -14.24
C TYR A 62 -1.94 4.01 -12.80
N ILE A 63 -3.22 4.06 -12.44
CA ILE A 63 -3.74 3.64 -11.14
C ILE A 63 -4.72 2.49 -11.37
N VAL A 64 -4.45 1.35 -10.75
CA VAL A 64 -5.34 0.18 -10.79
C VAL A 64 -6.58 0.46 -9.92
N PRO A 65 -7.80 0.16 -10.39
CA PRO A 65 -9.02 0.26 -9.61
C PRO A 65 -9.00 -0.70 -8.41
N ILE A 66 -8.43 -0.26 -7.30
CA ILE A 66 -8.22 -1.07 -6.09
C ILE A 66 -9.54 -1.64 -5.55
N LYS A 67 -10.64 -0.90 -5.68
CA LYS A 67 -11.99 -1.35 -5.30
C LYS A 67 -12.39 -2.63 -6.01
N ASN A 68 -12.24 -2.67 -7.34
CA ASN A 68 -12.60 -3.86 -8.11
C ASN A 68 -11.58 -4.98 -7.92
N SER A 69 -10.29 -4.64 -7.76
CA SER A 69 -9.23 -5.62 -7.48
C SER A 69 -9.46 -6.35 -6.15
N ILE A 70 -9.75 -5.62 -5.05
CA ILE A 70 -10.09 -6.21 -3.76
C ILE A 70 -11.41 -7.00 -3.85
N LYS A 71 -12.42 -6.45 -4.53
CA LYS A 71 -13.72 -7.15 -4.69
C LYS A 71 -13.53 -8.51 -5.37
N GLN A 72 -12.78 -8.57 -6.46
CA GLN A 72 -12.49 -9.83 -7.17
C GLN A 72 -11.70 -10.80 -6.30
N PHE A 73 -10.70 -10.30 -5.56
CA PHE A 73 -9.90 -11.12 -4.65
C PHE A 73 -10.77 -11.76 -3.56
N LEU A 74 -11.70 -11.00 -2.96
CA LEU A 74 -12.56 -11.44 -1.86
C LEU A 74 -13.83 -12.17 -2.30
N ASN A 75 -14.21 -12.12 -3.58
CA ASN A 75 -15.31 -12.91 -4.13
C ASN A 75 -15.01 -14.42 -4.13
N LYS A 76 -13.78 -14.84 -3.81
CA LYS A 76 -13.42 -16.24 -3.57
C LYS A 76 -13.84 -16.63 -2.14
N PRO A 77 -14.78 -17.60 -1.95
CA PRO A 77 -15.30 -17.95 -0.62
C PRO A 77 -14.21 -18.28 0.40
N ASP A 78 -13.20 -19.05 -0.01
CA ASP A 78 -12.10 -19.44 0.89
C ASP A 78 -11.28 -18.24 1.37
N VAL A 79 -11.07 -17.24 0.51
CA VAL A 79 -10.28 -16.05 0.83
C VAL A 79 -11.01 -15.18 1.84
N ILE A 80 -12.30 -14.92 1.64
CA ILE A 80 -13.07 -14.10 2.58
C ILE A 80 -13.27 -14.80 3.93
N ASN A 81 -13.54 -16.11 3.92
CA ASN A 81 -13.69 -16.89 5.14
C ASN A 81 -12.39 -16.88 5.94
N LEU A 82 -11.25 -17.03 5.27
CA LEU A 82 -9.93 -16.96 5.89
C LEU A 82 -9.66 -15.57 6.48
N LEU A 83 -9.96 -14.49 5.74
CA LEU A 83 -9.81 -13.11 6.19
C LEU A 83 -10.64 -12.82 7.46
N ILE A 84 -11.92 -13.19 7.44
CA ILE A 84 -12.84 -12.96 8.57
C ILE A 84 -12.41 -13.78 9.79
N THR A 85 -12.09 -15.06 9.59
CA THR A 85 -11.67 -15.97 10.65
C THR A 85 -10.39 -15.46 11.32
N ASN A 86 -9.35 -15.16 10.53
CA ASN A 86 -8.07 -14.70 11.05
C ASN A 86 -8.21 -13.39 11.83
N LYS A 87 -9.02 -12.44 11.34
CA LYS A 87 -9.30 -11.19 12.06
C LYS A 87 -9.96 -11.45 13.42
N ASN A 88 -10.99 -12.32 13.44
CA ASN A 88 -11.72 -12.61 14.68
C ASN A 88 -10.85 -13.35 15.70
N GLU A 89 -10.01 -14.28 15.24
CA GLU A 89 -9.02 -14.98 16.07
C GLU A 89 -8.01 -13.99 16.66
N THR A 90 -7.46 -13.09 15.84
CA THR A 90 -6.52 -12.05 16.26
C THR A 90 -7.11 -11.18 17.36
N ILE A 91 -8.33 -10.65 17.16
CA ILE A 91 -9.03 -9.82 18.15
C ILE A 91 -9.30 -10.61 19.44
N SER A 92 -9.54 -11.92 19.34
CA SER A 92 -9.82 -12.77 20.49
C SER A 92 -8.54 -13.16 21.25
N SER A 93 -7.41 -13.37 20.58
CA SER A 93 -6.11 -13.58 21.22
C SER A 93 -5.67 -12.39 22.03
N THR A 94 -5.92 -11.18 21.54
CA THR A 94 -5.31 -9.97 22.12
C THR A 94 -6.08 -9.42 23.30
N LYS A 95 -7.31 -9.92 23.49
CA LYS A 95 -8.04 -9.82 24.77
C LYS A 95 -7.53 -10.78 25.84
N ARG A 96 -6.85 -11.87 25.46
CA ARG A 96 -6.37 -12.90 26.39
C ARG A 96 -4.95 -12.63 26.87
N ASP A 97 -4.12 -12.04 26.03
CA ASP A 97 -2.72 -11.73 26.32
C ASP A 97 -2.46 -10.25 26.03
N THR A 98 -2.30 -9.46 27.09
CA THR A 98 -2.04 -8.01 27.02
C THR A 98 -0.55 -7.68 27.08
N ASP A 99 0.30 -8.67 27.28
CA ASP A 99 1.75 -8.47 27.47
C ASP A 99 2.50 -8.54 26.13
N LEU A 100 1.88 -9.11 25.09
CA LEU A 100 2.45 -9.24 23.75
C LEU A 100 1.69 -8.41 22.70
N LEU A 101 2.45 -7.75 21.82
CA LEU A 101 1.92 -7.16 20.59
C LEU A 101 2.02 -8.18 19.47
N LEU A 102 0.88 -8.72 19.02
CA LEU A 102 0.84 -9.76 17.99
C LEU A 102 0.63 -9.18 16.59
N THR A 103 -0.21 -8.16 16.48
CA THR A 103 -0.55 -7.51 15.20
C THR A 103 -0.67 -6.00 15.36
N TYR A 104 -0.81 -5.29 14.24
CA TYR A 104 -1.08 -3.86 14.26
C TYR A 104 -2.34 -3.52 15.07
N ARG A 105 -3.35 -4.42 15.11
CA ARG A 105 -4.62 -4.22 15.84
C ARG A 105 -4.44 -4.01 17.34
N ASP A 106 -3.35 -4.51 17.87
CA ASP A 106 -3.09 -4.54 19.32
C ASP A 106 -2.26 -3.33 19.74
N GLY A 107 -1.73 -2.60 18.75
CA GLY A 107 -1.00 -1.37 18.95
C GLY A 107 -1.92 -0.19 19.29
N VAL A 108 -1.36 0.76 20.03
CA VAL A 108 -2.02 2.03 20.39
C VAL A 108 -2.49 2.81 19.16
N ALA A 109 -1.81 2.66 18.03
CA ALA A 109 -2.18 3.31 16.78
C ALA A 109 -3.51 2.78 16.21
N ALA A 110 -3.78 1.47 16.32
CA ALA A 110 -5.07 0.91 15.91
C ALA A 110 -6.18 1.27 16.89
N SER A 111 -5.93 1.21 18.20
CA SER A 111 -6.94 1.52 19.22
C SER A 111 -7.39 2.99 19.23
N SER A 112 -6.52 3.90 18.76
CA SER A 112 -6.85 5.32 18.59
C SER A 112 -7.48 5.65 17.22
N ASN A 113 -7.55 4.69 16.29
CA ASN A 113 -8.09 4.93 14.96
C ASN A 113 -9.62 4.84 14.95
N LYS A 114 -10.28 6.00 14.91
CA LYS A 114 -11.74 6.12 14.92
C LYS A 114 -12.43 5.38 13.77
N LEU A 115 -11.81 5.26 12.59
CA LEU A 115 -12.40 4.56 11.45
C LEU A 115 -12.50 3.05 11.69
N LEU A 116 -11.47 2.45 12.29
CA LEU A 116 -11.47 1.03 12.64
C LEU A 116 -12.57 0.70 13.64
N HIS A 117 -12.83 1.59 14.60
CA HIS A 117 -13.86 1.38 15.63
C HIS A 117 -15.27 1.72 15.17
N LYS A 118 -15.42 2.60 14.17
CA LYS A 118 -16.73 2.97 13.61
C LYS A 118 -17.43 1.77 12.96
N ASN A 119 -16.67 0.93 12.25
CA ASN A 119 -17.21 -0.18 11.47
C ASN A 119 -16.61 -1.52 11.93
N LYS A 120 -17.41 -2.39 12.56
CA LYS A 120 -16.95 -3.71 13.02
C LYS A 120 -16.39 -4.57 11.88
N SER A 121 -16.92 -4.41 10.66
CA SER A 121 -16.47 -5.12 9.45
C SER A 121 -15.38 -4.34 8.69
N SER A 122 -14.57 -3.54 9.40
CA SER A 122 -13.41 -2.82 8.85
C SER A 122 -12.14 -3.66 8.92
N PHE A 123 -11.42 -3.77 7.81
CA PHE A 123 -10.15 -4.47 7.66
C PHE A 123 -9.00 -3.48 7.49
N LEU A 124 -7.81 -3.87 7.93
CA LEU A 124 -6.60 -3.09 7.78
C LEU A 124 -6.02 -3.26 6.38
N LEU A 125 -5.66 -2.14 5.76
CA LEU A 125 -4.97 -2.08 4.48
C LEU A 125 -3.64 -1.36 4.71
N GLN A 126 -2.57 -1.88 4.12
CA GLN A 126 -1.25 -1.26 4.12
C GLN A 126 -0.85 -0.96 2.68
N LEU A 127 -0.24 0.20 2.45
CA LEU A 127 0.46 0.49 1.20
C LEU A 127 1.96 0.27 1.34
N TYR A 128 2.58 -0.09 0.23
CA TYR A 128 4.02 -0.15 0.08
C TYR A 128 4.41 0.52 -1.23
N SER A 129 5.51 1.26 -1.24
CA SER A 129 6.07 1.85 -2.46
C SER A 129 7.52 1.50 -2.63
N ASP A 130 7.91 1.28 -3.88
CA ASP A 130 9.29 1.01 -4.26
C ASP A 130 9.57 1.66 -5.62
N ASP A 131 10.82 2.04 -5.84
CA ASP A 131 11.27 2.59 -7.11
C ASP A 131 12.21 1.61 -7.81
N ILE A 132 11.91 1.24 -9.05
CA ILE A 132 12.78 0.38 -9.86
C ILE A 132 13.38 1.16 -11.04
N SER A 133 14.64 0.87 -11.34
CA SER A 133 15.30 1.37 -12.56
C SER A 133 15.27 0.30 -13.66
N VAL A 134 14.62 0.61 -14.78
CA VAL A 134 14.47 -0.32 -15.93
C VAL A 134 15.66 -0.25 -16.89
N THR A 135 16.69 0.52 -16.56
CA THR A 135 17.88 0.71 -17.40
C THR A 135 19.12 0.20 -16.69
N ASN A 136 20.22 0.07 -17.43
CA ASN A 136 21.51 -0.33 -16.86
C ASN A 136 21.83 0.53 -15.62
N PRO A 137 21.92 -0.06 -14.41
CA PRO A 137 22.11 0.69 -13.16
C PRO A 137 23.43 1.46 -13.11
N LEU A 138 24.39 1.13 -13.98
CA LEU A 138 25.71 1.78 -14.07
C LEU A 138 25.79 2.85 -15.18
N GLY A 139 24.75 2.99 -16.00
CA GLY A 139 24.74 3.93 -17.12
C GLY A 139 24.46 5.38 -16.71
N PRO A 140 24.87 6.37 -17.52
CA PRO A 140 24.63 7.79 -17.25
C PRO A 140 23.14 8.18 -17.21
N LYS A 141 22.26 7.30 -17.70
CA LYS A 141 20.80 7.50 -17.78
C LYS A 141 20.01 6.64 -16.79
N LYS A 142 20.67 6.07 -15.77
CA LYS A 142 20.07 5.14 -14.80
C LYS A 142 18.80 5.68 -14.11
N ASP A 143 18.72 7.00 -13.92
CA ASP A 143 17.63 7.67 -13.22
C ASP A 143 16.58 8.29 -14.19
N GLU A 144 16.86 8.37 -15.50
CA GLU A 144 15.92 8.95 -16.49
C GLU A 144 14.65 8.11 -16.66
N LYS A 145 14.75 6.80 -16.43
CA LYS A 145 13.67 5.81 -16.57
C LYS A 145 13.37 5.07 -15.27
N LYS A 146 13.56 5.74 -14.13
CA LYS A 146 13.12 5.22 -12.84
C LYS A 146 11.58 5.24 -12.77
N LEU A 147 11.00 4.14 -12.34
CA LEU A 147 9.56 3.96 -12.15
C LEU A 147 9.28 3.95 -10.66
N SER A 148 8.26 4.67 -10.24
CA SER A 148 7.70 4.59 -8.88
C SER A 148 6.48 3.69 -8.89
N LEU A 149 6.50 2.64 -8.09
CA LEU A 149 5.48 1.62 -8.00
C LEU A 149 4.82 1.66 -6.63
N PHE A 150 3.52 1.44 -6.61
CA PHE A 150 2.71 1.41 -5.42
C PHE A 150 1.97 0.08 -5.37
N TYR A 151 1.97 -0.52 -4.19
CA TYR A 151 1.37 -1.82 -3.89
C TYR A 151 0.51 -1.70 -2.65
N TYR A 152 -0.37 -2.68 -2.45
CA TYR A 152 -1.16 -2.81 -1.24
C TYR A 152 -1.23 -4.26 -0.76
N ILE A 153 -1.41 -4.43 0.54
CA ILE A 153 -1.72 -5.71 1.17
C ILE A 153 -2.89 -5.53 2.14
N ILE A 154 -3.71 -6.56 2.27
CA ILE A 154 -4.73 -6.63 3.32
C ILE A 154 -4.04 -7.20 4.56
N ASP A 155 -3.79 -6.34 5.55
CA ASP A 155 -2.94 -6.64 6.71
C ASP A 155 -3.55 -7.71 7.63
N ASP A 156 -4.89 -7.80 7.65
CA ASP A 156 -5.67 -8.80 8.39
C ASP A 156 -5.66 -10.20 7.79
N MET A 157 -5.01 -10.40 6.63
CA MET A 157 -4.75 -11.76 6.13
C MET A 157 -3.74 -12.48 7.04
N PRO A 158 -3.81 -13.82 7.17
CA PRO A 158 -2.80 -14.57 7.91
C PRO A 158 -1.38 -14.24 7.41
N PRO A 159 -0.37 -14.12 8.29
CA PRO A 159 0.98 -13.70 7.90
C PRO A 159 1.59 -14.51 6.74
N ILE A 160 1.37 -15.83 6.73
CA ILE A 160 1.83 -16.72 5.66
C ILE A 160 1.23 -16.32 4.32
N VAL A 161 -0.08 -16.03 4.27
CA VAL A 161 -0.76 -15.63 3.04
C VAL A 161 -0.36 -14.22 2.62
N ARG A 162 -0.23 -13.30 3.58
CA ARG A 162 0.20 -11.92 3.33
C ARG A 162 1.58 -11.84 2.69
N SER A 163 2.46 -12.81 2.95
CA SER A 163 3.79 -12.91 2.35
C SER A 163 3.81 -13.49 0.93
N LEU A 164 2.69 -14.05 0.44
CA LEU A 164 2.61 -14.59 -0.90
C LEU A 164 2.51 -13.47 -1.94
N LEU A 165 3.25 -13.62 -3.04
CA LEU A 165 3.21 -12.67 -4.16
C LEU A 165 1.79 -12.47 -4.71
N SER A 166 0.97 -13.52 -4.73
CA SER A 166 -0.44 -13.48 -5.15
C SER A 166 -1.35 -12.66 -4.24
N SER A 167 -0.89 -12.28 -3.05
CA SER A 167 -1.60 -11.46 -2.07
C SER A 167 -1.08 -10.03 -1.99
N ILE A 168 -0.04 -9.70 -2.74
CA ILE A 168 0.46 -8.34 -2.93
C ILE A 168 -0.24 -7.74 -4.13
N GLY A 169 -1.17 -6.82 -3.86
CA GLY A 169 -1.89 -6.10 -4.90
C GLY A 169 -1.06 -4.97 -5.48
N PHE A 170 -1.12 -4.80 -6.80
CA PHE A 170 -0.51 -3.65 -7.47
C PHE A 170 -1.52 -2.49 -7.55
N LEU A 171 -1.10 -1.30 -7.17
CA LEU A 171 -1.97 -0.11 -7.07
C LEU A 171 -1.67 0.92 -8.14
N GLY A 172 -0.42 1.18 -8.48
CA GLY A 172 -0.12 2.21 -9.44
C GLY A 172 1.34 2.34 -9.83
N ILE A 173 1.56 3.04 -10.93
CA ILE A 173 2.88 3.24 -11.51
C ILE A 173 2.97 4.54 -12.29
N CYS A 174 4.12 5.19 -12.20
CA CYS A 174 4.49 6.30 -13.07
C CYS A 174 6.01 6.42 -13.17
N LEU A 175 6.51 7.21 -14.13
CA LEU A 175 7.92 7.59 -14.13
C LEU A 175 8.19 8.57 -12.99
N THR A 176 9.19 8.25 -12.15
CA THR A 176 9.54 9.00 -10.94
C THR A 176 9.82 10.47 -11.23
N LYS A 177 10.37 10.78 -12.41
CA LYS A 177 10.62 12.17 -12.83
C LYS A 177 9.36 13.04 -12.82
N PHE A 178 8.17 12.49 -13.08
CA PHE A 178 6.93 13.27 -13.06
C PHE A 178 6.47 13.59 -11.64
N LEU A 179 6.85 12.79 -10.64
CA LEU A 179 6.57 13.09 -9.23
C LEU A 179 7.41 14.24 -8.68
N SER A 180 8.41 14.73 -9.43
CA SER A 180 9.13 15.97 -9.10
C SER A 180 8.33 17.24 -9.42
N ASN A 181 7.36 17.16 -10.34
CA ASN A 181 6.46 18.27 -10.65
C ASN A 181 5.26 18.24 -9.71
N THR A 182 5.09 19.30 -8.91
CA THR A 182 4.04 19.39 -7.88
C THR A 182 2.62 19.17 -8.43
N THR A 183 2.31 19.67 -9.63
CA THR A 183 0.99 19.51 -10.24
C THR A 183 0.71 18.07 -10.63
N TYR A 184 1.69 17.41 -11.27
CA TYR A 184 1.55 16.02 -11.71
C TYR A 184 1.53 15.05 -10.52
N ARG A 185 2.40 15.30 -9.55
CA ARG A 185 2.45 14.60 -8.27
C ARG A 185 1.09 14.63 -7.56
N ARG A 186 0.52 15.83 -7.39
CA ARG A 186 -0.80 16.02 -6.77
C ARG A 186 -1.87 15.23 -7.52
N LYS A 187 -1.94 15.38 -8.85
CA LYS A 187 -2.94 14.69 -9.68
C LYS A 187 -2.87 13.15 -9.55
N PHE A 188 -1.66 12.61 -9.50
CA PHE A 188 -1.43 11.16 -9.34
C PHE A 188 -1.91 10.67 -7.97
N PHE A 189 -1.45 11.30 -6.89
CA PHE A 189 -1.82 10.89 -5.53
C PHE A 189 -3.30 11.14 -5.22
N GLU A 190 -3.89 12.26 -5.66
CA GLU A 190 -5.34 12.51 -5.47
C GLU A 190 -6.20 11.43 -6.11
N THR A 191 -5.83 10.95 -7.31
CA THR A 191 -6.54 9.85 -7.98
C THR A 191 -6.52 8.58 -7.13
N MET A 192 -5.37 8.24 -6.55
CA MET A 192 -5.19 7.08 -5.67
C MET A 192 -5.93 7.26 -4.33
N ILE A 193 -5.81 8.43 -3.71
CA ILE A 193 -6.42 8.76 -2.41
C ILE A 193 -7.94 8.72 -2.49
N ASN A 194 -8.53 9.18 -3.59
CA ASN A 194 -9.99 9.13 -3.77
C ASN A 194 -10.51 7.69 -3.72
N ASP A 195 -9.84 6.75 -4.40
CA ASP A 195 -10.25 5.34 -4.38
C ASP A 195 -10.08 4.71 -2.98
N LEU A 196 -9.01 5.05 -2.27
CA LEU A 196 -8.78 4.62 -0.89
C LEU A 196 -9.82 5.20 0.08
N ASN A 197 -10.15 6.49 -0.06
CA ASN A 197 -11.17 7.13 0.76
C ASN A 197 -12.55 6.50 0.53
N THR A 198 -12.91 6.19 -0.71
CA THR A 198 -14.13 5.44 -1.03
C THR A 198 -14.14 4.06 -0.36
N LEU A 199 -13.02 3.33 -0.35
CA LEU A 199 -12.92 2.05 0.38
C LEU A 199 -13.10 2.21 1.89
N GLN A 200 -12.62 3.31 2.46
CA GLN A 200 -12.71 3.62 3.89
C GLN A 200 -14.13 4.03 4.32
N THR A 201 -14.83 4.81 3.50
CA THR A 201 -16.10 5.46 3.87
C THR A 201 -17.32 4.75 3.32
N GLU A 202 -17.26 4.26 2.09
CA GLU A 202 -18.35 3.55 1.43
C GLU A 202 -18.19 2.04 1.53
N GLY A 203 -16.96 1.52 1.58
CA GLY A 203 -16.71 0.08 1.63
C GLY A 203 -17.16 -0.68 0.37
N LEU A 204 -17.18 -2.01 0.47
CA LEU A 204 -17.47 -2.95 -0.62
C LEU A 204 -18.53 -3.96 -0.20
N ILE A 205 -19.34 -4.38 -1.17
CA ILE A 205 -20.16 -5.58 -1.06
C ILE A 205 -19.55 -6.61 -2.02
N VAL A 206 -19.26 -7.79 -1.50
CA VAL A 206 -18.74 -8.94 -2.24
C VAL A 206 -19.84 -9.98 -2.37
N SER A 207 -19.83 -10.79 -3.43
CA SER A 207 -20.90 -11.76 -3.69
C SER A 207 -21.03 -12.83 -2.61
N THR A 208 -19.95 -13.06 -1.88
CA THR A 208 -19.79 -14.11 -0.86
C THR A 208 -20.16 -13.64 0.56
N SER A 209 -20.52 -12.37 0.75
CA SER A 209 -20.92 -11.83 2.06
C SER A 209 -22.10 -10.87 1.93
N THR A 210 -23.05 -10.97 2.85
CA THR A 210 -24.16 -10.00 2.97
C THR A 210 -23.75 -8.73 3.68
N GLU A 211 -22.59 -8.72 4.35
CA GLU A 211 -22.08 -7.55 5.07
C GLU A 211 -21.24 -6.66 4.16
N ARG A 212 -21.37 -5.35 4.38
CA ARG A 212 -20.50 -4.36 3.77
C ARG A 212 -19.15 -4.34 4.49
N LEU A 213 -18.08 -4.56 3.74
CA LEU A 213 -16.72 -4.61 4.24
C LEU A 213 -16.05 -3.25 4.01
N TYR A 214 -15.35 -2.73 5.02
CA TYR A 214 -14.61 -1.47 4.93
C TYR A 214 -13.12 -1.76 4.99
N PHE A 215 -12.29 -0.89 4.40
CA PHE A 215 -10.84 -1.05 4.42
C PHE A 215 -10.21 0.24 4.90
N THR A 216 -9.60 0.22 6.08
CA THR A 216 -8.91 1.36 6.69
C THR A 216 -7.43 1.27 6.45
N LEU A 217 -6.86 2.30 5.85
CA LEU A 217 -5.42 2.41 5.72
C LEU A 217 -4.79 2.59 7.11
N ASN A 218 -3.79 1.77 7.44
CA ASN A 218 -2.98 1.95 8.64
C ASN A 218 -1.69 2.74 8.36
N LEU A 219 -0.93 2.35 7.35
CA LEU A 219 0.39 2.90 7.07
C LEU A 219 0.77 2.79 5.60
N ILE A 220 1.77 3.58 5.23
CA ILE A 220 2.45 3.55 3.93
C ILE A 220 3.92 3.29 4.20
N ALA A 221 4.38 2.09 3.87
CA ALA A 221 5.79 1.72 3.96
C ALA A 221 6.51 2.14 2.67
N ALA A 222 7.70 2.70 2.82
CA ALA A 222 8.52 3.19 1.72
C ALA A 222 9.98 3.30 2.20
N ASP A 223 10.92 3.36 1.26
CA ASP A 223 12.30 3.70 1.59
C ASP A 223 12.38 5.07 2.31
N ASN A 224 13.49 5.35 2.98
CA ASN A 224 13.65 6.60 3.74
C ASN A 224 13.44 7.86 2.90
N LEU A 225 13.88 7.85 1.65
CA LEU A 225 13.83 9.02 0.78
C LEU A 225 12.38 9.31 0.36
N ALA A 226 11.67 8.29 -0.10
CA ALA A 226 10.28 8.32 -0.50
C ALA A 226 9.36 8.61 0.70
N ALA A 227 9.58 7.97 1.85
CA ALA A 227 8.80 8.22 3.06
C ALA A 227 8.92 9.69 3.52
N ASN A 228 10.12 10.27 3.52
CA ASN A 228 10.29 11.69 3.83
C ASN A 228 9.64 12.58 2.76
N ASP A 229 9.74 12.21 1.49
CA ASP A 229 9.10 12.95 0.40
C ASP A 229 7.57 12.94 0.55
N TYR A 230 6.96 11.78 0.78
CA TYR A 230 5.52 11.64 0.96
C TYR A 230 5.01 12.43 2.16
N GLY A 231 5.76 12.42 3.26
CA GLY A 231 5.44 13.18 4.47
C GLY A 231 5.70 14.69 4.36
N GLY A 232 6.30 15.17 3.27
CA GLY A 232 6.63 16.58 3.09
C GLY A 232 7.86 17.06 3.88
N PHE A 233 8.72 16.14 4.29
CA PHE A 233 9.98 16.41 4.98
C PHE A 233 11.13 16.61 3.99
N GLN A 234 12.26 17.12 4.49
CA GLN A 234 13.49 17.22 3.72
C GLN A 234 14.04 15.85 3.34
N LYS A 235 14.67 15.80 2.17
CA LYS A 235 15.30 14.60 1.62
C LYS A 235 16.81 14.56 1.80
N ASN A 236 17.38 15.60 2.42
CA ASN A 236 18.79 15.65 2.75
C ASN A 236 19.01 15.08 4.15
N PHE A 237 19.70 13.94 4.22
CA PHE A 237 20.00 13.24 5.46
C PHE A 237 21.32 13.68 6.11
N SER A 238 22.07 14.55 5.44
CA SER A 238 23.39 15.00 5.87
C SER A 238 23.39 16.40 6.50
N ASN A 239 22.21 16.97 6.79
CA ASN A 239 22.08 18.30 7.39
C ASN A 239 20.73 18.49 8.12
N GLY A 240 20.69 19.46 9.03
CA GLY A 240 19.47 19.93 9.68
C GLY A 240 18.74 18.81 10.45
N TYR A 241 17.41 18.89 10.48
CA TYR A 241 16.54 17.91 11.14
C TYR A 241 16.05 16.86 10.14
N PHE A 242 16.81 15.79 9.98
CA PHE A 242 16.60 14.81 8.91
C PHE A 242 15.56 13.73 9.24
N CYS A 243 15.21 13.56 10.51
CA CYS A 243 14.32 12.50 10.95
C CYS A 243 12.84 12.92 10.91
N ARG A 244 11.99 12.08 10.30
CA ARG A 244 10.53 12.26 10.28
C ARG A 244 9.82 11.95 11.60
N MET A 245 10.48 11.25 12.53
CA MET A 245 9.88 10.80 13.81
C MET A 245 10.35 11.61 15.02
N CYS A 246 11.52 12.25 14.96
CA CYS A 246 12.09 12.98 16.08
C CYS A 246 12.74 14.31 15.66
N TYR A 247 13.12 15.11 16.66
CA TYR A 247 13.83 16.37 16.48
C TYR A 247 15.36 16.22 16.54
N MET A 248 15.90 15.03 16.23
CA MET A 248 17.34 14.86 16.10
C MET A 248 17.86 15.72 14.94
N SER A 249 18.90 16.51 15.21
CA SER A 249 19.62 17.23 14.16
C SER A 249 20.88 16.47 13.77
N TYR A 250 21.36 16.69 12.55
CA TYR A 250 22.56 16.05 12.04
C TYR A 250 23.81 16.32 12.90
N ALA A 251 23.88 17.50 13.53
CA ALA A 251 24.97 17.89 14.42
C ALA A 251 24.99 17.08 15.73
N LEU A 252 23.84 16.57 16.17
CA LEU A 252 23.71 15.84 17.45
C LEU A 252 23.70 14.32 17.26
N ARG A 253 23.67 13.80 16.03
CA ARG A 253 23.43 12.37 15.72
C ARG A 253 24.44 11.41 16.38
N SER A 254 25.67 11.85 16.59
CA SER A 254 26.77 11.05 17.16
C SER A 254 26.85 11.15 18.68
N ILE A 255 25.99 11.95 19.31
CA ILE A 255 25.93 12.11 20.76
C ILE A 255 24.96 11.06 21.32
N PRO A 256 25.29 10.36 22.42
CA PRO A 256 24.37 9.43 23.05
C PRO A 256 23.02 10.08 23.37
N ILE A 257 21.93 9.33 23.16
CA ILE A 257 20.56 9.82 23.38
C ILE A 257 20.37 10.29 24.83
N THR A 258 21.08 9.69 25.79
CA THR A 258 21.08 10.07 27.21
C THR A 258 21.61 11.48 27.47
N ASP A 259 22.43 12.00 26.56
CA ASP A 259 23.20 13.23 26.74
C ASP A 259 22.59 14.40 25.95
N ILE A 260 21.44 14.17 25.30
CA ILE A 260 20.70 15.18 24.54
C ILE A 260 19.23 15.23 24.97
N SER A 261 18.58 16.36 24.71
CA SER A 261 17.14 16.51 24.87
C SER A 261 16.40 15.83 23.72
N PHE A 262 16.42 14.49 23.69
CA PHE A 262 15.73 13.71 22.68
C PHE A 262 14.22 13.89 22.80
N ARG A 263 13.58 14.25 21.68
CA ARG A 263 12.13 14.44 21.61
C ARG A 263 11.57 13.86 20.34
N LEU A 264 10.52 13.06 20.49
CA LEU A 264 9.68 12.62 19.38
C LEU A 264 8.79 13.76 18.90
N ARG A 265 8.42 13.71 17.62
CA ARG A 265 7.40 14.60 17.06
C ARG A 265 6.02 14.12 17.50
N SER A 266 5.14 15.06 17.80
CA SER A 266 3.70 14.82 17.94
C SER A 266 2.96 15.38 16.71
N GLU A 267 1.74 14.90 16.46
CA GLU A 267 0.86 15.45 15.41
C GLU A 267 0.65 16.96 15.59
N GLU A 268 0.38 17.39 16.82
CA GLU A 268 0.21 18.80 17.16
C GLU A 268 1.45 19.64 16.82
N SER A 269 2.64 19.19 17.24
CA SER A 269 3.88 19.90 16.95
C SER A 269 4.21 19.92 15.45
N HIS A 270 3.87 18.83 14.74
CA HIS A 270 4.05 18.75 13.30
C HIS A 270 3.18 19.79 12.57
N GLU A 271 1.90 19.90 12.93
CA GLU A 271 0.98 20.85 12.31
C GLU A 271 1.43 22.31 12.57
N GLN A 272 1.85 22.63 13.79
CA GLN A 272 2.38 23.96 14.11
C GLN A 272 3.63 24.31 13.29
N HIS A 273 4.53 23.34 13.10
CA HIS A 273 5.74 23.53 12.29
C HIS A 273 5.45 23.61 10.79
N LEU A 274 4.49 22.82 10.31
CA LEU A 274 4.03 22.86 8.94
C LEU A 274 3.44 24.22 8.57
N GLN A 275 2.58 24.80 9.42
CA GLN A 275 2.03 26.14 9.18
C GLN A 275 3.12 27.20 9.08
N LYS A 276 4.15 27.13 9.93
CA LYS A 276 5.31 28.03 9.86
C LYS A 276 6.12 27.82 8.56
N ALA A 277 6.32 26.57 8.14
CA ALA A 277 7.03 26.25 6.90
C ALA A 277 6.30 26.82 5.68
N LEU A 278 4.97 26.67 5.63
CA LEU A 278 4.15 27.20 4.54
C LEU A 278 4.12 28.74 4.51
N GLN A 279 4.14 29.40 5.67
CA GLN A 279 4.17 30.86 5.76
C GLN A 279 5.53 31.46 5.38
N SER A 280 6.62 30.83 5.79
CA SER A 280 7.99 31.30 5.54
C SER A 280 8.55 30.83 4.19
N ASN A 281 7.95 29.79 3.59
CA ASN A 281 8.50 29.07 2.44
C ASN A 281 9.92 28.54 2.69
N ASP A 282 10.21 28.14 3.93
CA ASP A 282 11.49 27.61 4.39
C ASP A 282 11.30 26.32 5.21
N PHE A 283 12.38 25.60 5.45
CA PHE A 283 12.38 24.36 6.24
C PHE A 283 12.24 24.66 7.73
N ILE A 284 11.15 24.18 8.35
CA ILE A 284 10.95 24.28 9.80
C ILE A 284 11.09 22.89 10.41
N PHE A 285 12.16 22.68 11.18
CA PHE A 285 12.54 21.37 11.70
C PHE A 285 12.50 20.27 10.63
N GLY A 286 13.00 20.56 9.44
CA GLY A 286 13.03 19.62 8.31
C GLY A 286 11.69 19.39 7.63
N ILE A 287 10.60 20.05 8.03
CA ILE A 287 9.32 20.04 7.29
C ILE A 287 9.37 21.13 6.23
N GLN A 288 8.97 20.81 5.00
CA GLN A 288 9.01 21.72 3.85
C GLN A 288 7.61 22.01 3.28
N ARG A 289 6.74 21.00 3.23
CA ARG A 289 5.45 21.10 2.55
C ARG A 289 4.40 20.19 3.18
N GLN A 290 3.15 20.38 2.77
CA GLN A 290 2.06 19.46 3.09
C GLN A 290 2.39 18.06 2.57
N SER A 291 2.07 17.04 3.36
CA SER A 291 2.13 15.64 2.93
C SER A 291 1.23 15.37 1.71
N ASP A 292 1.70 14.50 0.81
CA ASP A 292 0.95 14.09 -0.38
C ASP A 292 -0.34 13.34 -0.06
N PHE A 293 -0.35 12.61 1.06
CA PHE A 293 -1.50 11.85 1.54
C PHE A 293 -2.33 12.60 2.59
N SER A 294 -2.21 13.92 2.67
CA SER A 294 -2.93 14.74 3.68
C SER A 294 -4.45 14.69 3.57
N SER A 295 -5.01 14.44 2.39
CA SER A 295 -6.45 14.28 2.16
C SER A 295 -6.94 12.84 2.39
N LEU A 296 -6.04 11.89 2.70
CA LEU A 296 -6.41 10.52 3.01
C LEU A 296 -6.91 10.42 4.45
N ILE A 297 -8.14 9.92 4.62
CA ILE A 297 -8.78 9.94 5.94
C ILE A 297 -8.00 9.02 6.90
N GLY A 298 -7.64 9.56 8.07
CA GLY A 298 -6.93 8.82 9.11
C GLY A 298 -5.41 8.75 8.90
N PHE A 299 -4.88 9.32 7.80
CA PHE A 299 -3.45 9.41 7.56
C PHE A 299 -2.85 10.61 8.30
N HIS A 300 -1.71 10.40 8.95
CA HIS A 300 -0.87 11.49 9.43
C HIS A 300 0.62 11.12 9.27
N PRO A 301 1.49 11.99 8.73
CA PRO A 301 2.90 11.66 8.45
C PRO A 301 3.66 11.07 9.65
N ILE A 302 3.40 11.60 10.85
CA ILE A 302 4.03 11.14 12.11
C ILE A 302 3.58 9.75 12.56
N LYS A 303 2.41 9.27 12.12
CA LYS A 303 1.85 7.97 12.55
C LYS A 303 1.85 6.91 11.45
N SER A 304 1.70 7.35 10.21
CA SER A 304 1.38 6.48 9.07
C SER A 304 2.57 6.24 8.13
N LEU A 305 3.76 6.75 8.44
CA LEU A 305 4.99 6.57 7.66
C LEU A 305 6.09 5.90 8.53
N PRO A 306 5.98 4.60 8.81
CA PRO A 306 6.94 3.89 9.65
C PRO A 306 8.33 3.82 9.00
N PHE A 307 9.30 3.40 9.81
CA PHE A 307 10.60 2.94 9.31
C PHE A 307 10.46 1.58 8.62
N ASP A 308 11.22 1.39 7.55
CA ASP A 308 11.32 0.15 6.81
C ASP A 308 12.60 -0.56 7.25
N ILE A 309 12.49 -1.72 7.89
CA ILE A 309 13.66 -2.41 8.45
C ILE A 309 14.67 -2.80 7.37
N MET A 310 14.22 -3.17 6.17
CA MET A 310 15.13 -3.54 5.10
C MET A 310 15.91 -2.32 4.63
N HIS A 311 15.22 -1.22 4.32
CA HIS A 311 15.88 -0.02 3.80
C HIS A 311 16.64 0.77 4.88
N ASP A 312 16.21 0.68 6.14
CA ASP A 312 16.74 1.50 7.24
C ASP A 312 17.85 0.79 8.02
N PHE A 313 17.72 -0.53 8.23
CA PHE A 313 18.72 -1.32 8.95
C PHE A 313 19.61 -2.15 8.02
N SER A 314 19.05 -2.77 6.98
CA SER A 314 19.81 -3.73 6.16
C SER A 314 20.57 -3.06 5.02
N GLU A 315 19.92 -2.12 4.33
CA GLU A 315 20.50 -1.32 3.24
C GLU A 315 20.94 0.06 3.71
N GLY A 316 20.45 0.48 4.88
CA GLY A 316 20.83 1.73 5.52
C GLY A 316 22.33 1.76 5.72
N LYS A 317 23.01 2.65 4.99
CA LYS A 317 24.38 3.03 5.34
C LYS A 317 24.32 3.54 6.78
N GLN A 318 24.89 2.79 7.73
CA GLN A 318 25.07 3.27 9.10
C GLN A 318 25.74 4.66 9.00
N TYR A 319 25.01 5.71 9.38
CA TYR A 319 25.46 7.10 9.40
C TYR A 319 25.95 7.51 10.78
#